data_AF-A0AAQ3XKD7-F1
#
_entry.id   AF-A0AAQ3XKD7-F1
#
_cell.length_a   1.000
_cell.length_b   1.000
_cell.length_c   1.000
_cell.angle_alpha   90.00
_cell.angle_beta   90.00
_cell.angle_gamma   90.00
#
_symmetry.space_group_name_H-M   'P 1'
#
loop_
_entity.id
_entity.type
_entity.pdbx_description
1 polymer ?
#
loop_
_entity_poly.entity_id
_entity_poly.type
_entity_poly.pdbx_seq_one_letter_code
_entity_poly.pdbx_strand_id
1 'polypeptide(L)'
;MVQTASDAAMADLAQPLSDYKAYVQAEAKALVAKTADFAAAVKAGEVEKAKALYADTRSHYERIEPVAELFNELDPAIDAREDDYKAGPKDPEFTGFHRIEYALWVEKSTAGVQETADKLVADVKKLQSEIDVLDFPPEKVVGGAAELIEEVAASKISGEENRYSSVDLSDFQANVEGAQKIFELFRPQIVAKNPPLAEQIDADFKQVNEALAKYRTDGGFAPYNQLSEADRKAMQAPINALAEGLAQLRGTLGLN
;
A
#
# COMPACT_ATOMS: atom_id res chain seq x y z
N MET A 1 29.94 -21.96 20.54
CA MET A 1 29.96 -20.71 19.75
C MET A 1 29.38 -19.62 20.63
N VAL A 2 30.08 -18.51 20.85
CA VAL A 2 29.55 -17.38 21.62
C VAL A 2 28.61 -16.64 20.67
N GLN A 3 27.31 -16.79 20.89
CA GLN A 3 26.31 -16.03 20.14
C GLN A 3 26.43 -14.57 20.58
N THR A 4 26.69 -13.67 19.63
CA THR A 4 26.85 -12.25 19.95
C THR A 4 25.48 -11.61 20.22
N ALA A 5 25.46 -10.44 20.87
CA ALA A 5 24.20 -9.72 21.14
C ALA A 5 23.43 -9.37 19.84
N SER A 6 24.10 -9.23 18.70
CA SER A 6 23.45 -9.05 17.39
C SER A 6 22.84 -10.34 16.86
N ASP A 7 23.48 -11.49 17.07
CA ASP A 7 22.97 -12.79 16.61
C ASP A 7 21.72 -13.23 17.40
N ALA A 8 21.63 -12.87 18.68
CA ALA A 8 20.44 -13.09 19.50
C ALA A 8 19.30 -12.12 19.13
N ALA A 9 19.63 -10.83 18.91
CA ALA A 9 18.65 -9.85 18.46
C ALA A 9 18.04 -10.21 17.09
N MET A 10 18.84 -10.75 16.17
CA MET A 10 18.35 -11.23 14.86
C MET A 10 17.51 -12.50 14.96
N ALA A 11 17.83 -13.42 15.88
CA ALA A 11 17.02 -14.62 16.11
C ALA A 11 15.60 -14.26 16.58
N ASP A 12 15.46 -13.21 17.40
CA ASP A 12 14.17 -12.73 17.91
C ASP A 12 13.29 -12.06 16.83
N LEU A 13 13.84 -11.73 15.65
CA LEU A 13 13.12 -11.15 14.52
C LEU A 13 12.70 -12.19 13.47
N ALA A 14 13.21 -13.42 13.54
CA ALA A 14 12.96 -14.43 12.51
C ALA A 14 11.47 -14.79 12.38
N GLN A 15 10.78 -14.97 13.51
CA GLN A 15 9.35 -15.29 13.54
C GLN A 15 8.48 -14.15 12.96
N PRO A 16 8.56 -12.89 13.44
CA PRO A 16 7.75 -11.82 12.86
C PRO A 16 8.04 -11.56 11.38
N LEU A 17 9.28 -11.77 10.92
CA LEU A 17 9.60 -11.70 9.49
C LEU A 17 8.93 -12.82 8.68
N SER A 18 8.96 -14.05 9.20
CA SER A 18 8.27 -15.18 8.57
C SER A 18 6.75 -14.95 8.51
N ASP A 19 6.17 -14.42 9.57
CA ASP A 19 4.74 -14.11 9.64
C ASP A 19 4.36 -12.95 8.69
N TYR A 20 5.24 -11.96 8.56
CA TYR A 20 5.05 -10.86 7.60
C TYR A 20 5.15 -11.35 6.16
N LYS A 21 6.12 -12.24 5.83
CA LYS A 21 6.20 -12.86 4.51
C LYS A 21 4.91 -13.63 4.18
N ALA A 22 4.40 -14.42 5.13
CA ALA A 22 3.14 -15.14 4.93
C ALA A 22 1.95 -14.19 4.69
N TYR A 23 1.90 -13.06 5.39
CA TYR A 23 0.91 -12.01 5.15
C TYR A 23 1.02 -11.43 3.74
N VAL A 24 2.22 -11.02 3.31
CA VAL A 24 2.45 -10.44 1.97
C VAL A 24 2.11 -11.45 0.86
N GLN A 25 2.44 -12.73 1.03
CA GLN A 25 2.06 -13.79 0.09
C GLN A 25 0.54 -13.97 0.00
N ALA A 26 -0.18 -13.84 1.11
CA ALA A 26 -1.63 -13.93 1.13
C ALA A 26 -2.29 -12.73 0.42
N GLU A 27 -1.80 -11.51 0.65
CA GLU A 27 -2.25 -10.31 -0.05
C GLU A 27 -1.93 -10.37 -1.54
N ALA A 28 -0.72 -10.78 -1.94
CA ALA A 28 -0.35 -10.95 -3.35
C ALA A 28 -1.25 -11.98 -4.06
N LYS A 29 -1.60 -13.08 -3.37
CA LYS A 29 -2.55 -14.06 -3.90
C LYS A 29 -3.96 -13.48 -4.08
N ALA A 30 -4.42 -12.67 -3.11
CA ALA A 30 -5.71 -12.00 -3.21
C ALA A 30 -5.71 -10.96 -4.34
N LEU A 31 -4.64 -10.17 -4.46
CA LEU A 31 -4.43 -9.21 -5.54
C LEU A 31 -4.53 -9.88 -6.91
N VAL A 32 -3.87 -11.03 -7.12
CA VAL A 32 -3.95 -11.78 -8.38
C VAL A 32 -5.40 -12.19 -8.71
N ALA A 33 -6.14 -12.68 -7.72
CA ALA A 33 -7.54 -13.08 -7.92
C ALA A 33 -8.43 -11.87 -8.25
N LYS A 34 -8.34 -10.80 -7.47
CA LYS A 34 -9.12 -9.57 -7.65
C LYS A 34 -8.79 -8.86 -8.97
N THR A 35 -7.52 -8.81 -9.34
CA THR A 35 -7.07 -8.23 -10.62
C THR A 35 -7.60 -9.03 -11.79
N ALA A 36 -7.70 -10.36 -11.68
CA ALA A 36 -8.30 -11.19 -12.73
C ALA A 36 -9.80 -10.86 -12.92
N ASP A 37 -10.55 -10.68 -11.84
CA ASP A 37 -11.97 -10.30 -11.88
C ASP A 37 -12.16 -8.87 -12.44
N PHE A 38 -11.32 -7.93 -12.01
CA PHE A 38 -11.29 -6.56 -12.52
C PHE A 38 -10.98 -6.51 -14.02
N ALA A 39 -9.92 -7.19 -14.46
CA ALA A 39 -9.54 -7.26 -15.86
C ALA A 39 -10.61 -7.95 -16.72
N ALA A 40 -11.27 -8.98 -16.19
CA ALA A 40 -12.39 -9.63 -16.88
C ALA A 40 -13.55 -8.64 -17.12
N ALA A 41 -13.91 -7.82 -16.12
CA ALA A 41 -14.94 -6.78 -16.28
C ALA A 41 -14.54 -5.73 -17.33
N VAL A 42 -13.28 -5.26 -17.32
CA VAL A 42 -12.74 -4.33 -18.33
C VAL A 42 -12.85 -4.93 -19.73
N LYS A 43 -12.41 -6.18 -19.90
CA LYS A 43 -12.44 -6.89 -21.19
C LYS A 43 -13.85 -7.18 -21.70
N ALA A 44 -14.80 -7.38 -20.79
CA ALA A 44 -16.21 -7.57 -21.11
C ALA A 44 -16.96 -6.26 -21.45
N GLY A 45 -16.32 -5.09 -21.29
CA GLY A 45 -16.97 -3.80 -21.50
C GLY A 45 -17.86 -3.35 -20.34
N GLU A 46 -17.73 -3.98 -19.17
CA GLU A 46 -18.58 -3.74 -18.00
C GLU A 46 -18.03 -2.56 -17.18
N VAL A 47 -18.10 -1.33 -17.72
CA VAL A 47 -17.51 -0.11 -17.12
C VAL A 47 -17.87 0.06 -15.64
N GLU A 48 -19.16 0.03 -15.29
CA GLU A 48 -19.61 0.27 -13.90
C GLU A 48 -19.17 -0.84 -12.94
N LYS A 49 -19.08 -2.09 -13.42
CA LYS A 49 -18.58 -3.20 -12.61
C LYS A 49 -17.07 -3.08 -12.39
N ALA A 50 -16.31 -2.73 -13.44
CA ALA A 50 -14.88 -2.50 -13.32
C ALA A 50 -14.59 -1.37 -12.32
N LYS A 51 -15.37 -0.28 -12.36
CA LYS A 51 -15.28 0.81 -11.38
C LYS A 51 -15.54 0.35 -9.95
N ALA A 52 -16.57 -0.47 -9.74
CA ALA A 52 -16.91 -1.01 -8.43
C ALA A 52 -15.83 -1.95 -7.85
N LEU A 53 -15.05 -2.60 -8.70
CA LEU A 53 -13.97 -3.52 -8.29
C LEU A 53 -12.63 -2.81 -8.04
N TYR A 54 -12.44 -1.61 -8.57
CA TYR A 54 -11.14 -0.94 -8.66
C TYR A 54 -10.47 -0.73 -7.29
N ALA A 55 -11.13 -0.04 -6.35
CA ALA A 55 -10.55 0.27 -5.04
C ALA A 55 -10.29 -0.99 -4.19
N ASP A 56 -11.22 -1.96 -4.20
CA ASP A 56 -11.07 -3.23 -3.48
C ASP A 56 -9.92 -4.08 -4.05
N THR A 57 -9.69 -4.01 -5.37
CA THR A 57 -8.55 -4.67 -6.01
C THR A 57 -7.23 -4.02 -5.59
N ARG A 58 -7.14 -2.69 -5.71
CA ARG A 58 -5.93 -1.92 -5.36
C ARG A 58 -5.53 -2.04 -3.90
N SER A 59 -6.50 -2.11 -2.99
CA SER A 59 -6.23 -2.21 -1.54
C SER A 59 -5.30 -3.38 -1.17
N HIS A 60 -5.25 -4.45 -1.97
CA HIS A 60 -4.31 -5.55 -1.76
C HIS A 60 -2.88 -5.22 -2.17
N TYR A 61 -2.68 -4.40 -3.21
CA TYR A 61 -1.38 -3.89 -3.62
C TYR A 61 -0.83 -2.90 -2.57
N GLU A 62 -1.66 -1.94 -2.19
CA GLU A 62 -1.35 -0.87 -1.24
C GLU A 62 -0.97 -1.38 0.17
N ARG A 63 -1.55 -2.51 0.61
CA ARG A 63 -1.17 -3.17 1.87
C ARG A 63 0.25 -3.75 1.87
N ILE A 64 0.79 -4.04 0.69
CA ILE A 64 2.11 -4.68 0.52
C ILE A 64 3.10 -3.78 -0.22
N GLU A 65 2.75 -2.52 -0.45
CA GLU A 65 3.59 -1.51 -1.12
C GLU A 65 5.03 -1.47 -0.58
N PRO A 66 5.30 -1.57 0.76
CA PRO A 66 6.67 -1.64 1.28
C PRO A 66 7.55 -2.75 0.69
N VAL A 67 6.92 -3.80 0.16
CA VAL A 67 7.58 -4.92 -0.52
C VAL A 67 7.44 -4.80 -2.04
N ALA A 68 6.31 -4.31 -2.55
CA ALA A 68 6.07 -4.15 -3.99
C ALA A 68 7.06 -3.17 -4.64
N GLU A 69 7.40 -2.08 -3.95
CA GLU A 69 8.37 -1.08 -4.42
C GLU A 69 9.80 -1.61 -4.55
N LEU A 70 10.11 -2.76 -3.94
CA LEU A 70 11.42 -3.41 -4.13
C LEU A 70 11.61 -3.91 -5.58
N PHE A 71 10.53 -4.03 -6.34
CA PHE A 71 10.52 -4.53 -7.71
C PHE A 71 10.45 -3.37 -8.72
N ASN A 72 11.57 -2.66 -8.90
CA ASN A 72 11.71 -1.44 -9.72
C ASN A 72 11.17 -1.51 -11.16
N GLU A 73 10.99 -2.70 -11.74
CA GLU A 73 10.37 -2.86 -13.07
C GLU A 73 8.85 -3.13 -12.99
N LEU A 74 8.40 -3.81 -11.94
CA LEU A 74 7.01 -4.24 -11.78
C LEU A 74 6.15 -3.15 -11.15
N ASP A 75 6.69 -2.45 -10.17
CA ASP A 75 5.94 -1.41 -9.47
C ASP A 75 5.47 -0.30 -10.44
N PRO A 76 6.35 0.34 -11.24
CA PRO A 76 5.89 1.32 -12.24
C PRO A 76 4.99 0.72 -13.33
N ALA A 77 5.16 -0.55 -13.66
CA ALA A 77 4.31 -1.22 -14.65
C ALA A 77 2.87 -1.48 -14.13
N ILE A 78 2.70 -1.58 -12.81
CA ILE A 78 1.44 -1.84 -12.14
C ILE A 78 0.78 -0.53 -11.71
N ASP A 79 1.54 0.42 -11.17
CA ASP A 79 0.99 1.54 -10.38
C ASP A 79 1.58 2.93 -10.69
N ALA A 80 2.39 3.10 -11.74
CA ALA A 80 2.83 4.45 -12.12
C ALA A 80 1.66 5.38 -12.44
N ARG A 81 1.85 6.69 -12.24
CA ARG A 81 0.83 7.72 -12.45
C ARG A 81 1.13 8.51 -13.72
N GLU A 82 0.12 9.23 -14.23
CA GLU A 82 0.31 9.97 -15.50
C GLU A 82 1.46 10.99 -15.46
N ASP A 83 1.81 11.50 -14.27
CA ASP A 83 2.88 12.50 -14.09
C ASP A 83 4.29 11.93 -14.35
N ASP A 84 4.44 10.60 -14.30
CA ASP A 84 5.69 9.91 -14.63
C ASP A 84 5.94 9.85 -16.15
N TYR A 85 4.97 10.26 -16.96
CA TYR A 85 4.99 10.16 -18.41
C TYR A 85 4.90 11.53 -19.09
N LYS A 86 5.75 11.76 -20.10
CA LYS A 86 5.81 13.05 -20.81
C LYS A 86 4.52 13.39 -21.56
N ALA A 87 3.83 12.38 -22.09
CA ALA A 87 2.55 12.55 -22.76
C ALA A 87 1.35 12.29 -21.82
N GLY A 88 1.59 12.22 -20.50
CA GLY A 88 0.57 12.01 -19.49
C GLY A 88 -0.28 10.77 -19.76
N PRO A 89 -1.62 10.87 -19.70
CA PRO A 89 -2.51 9.71 -19.80
C PRO A 89 -2.61 9.14 -21.22
N LYS A 90 -1.96 9.81 -22.19
CA LYS A 90 -1.91 9.41 -23.61
C LYS A 90 -0.54 8.85 -24.01
N ASP A 91 0.38 8.74 -23.07
CA ASP A 91 1.67 8.10 -23.32
C ASP A 91 1.48 6.61 -23.65
N PRO A 92 2.10 6.08 -24.72
CA PRO A 92 1.97 4.67 -25.08
C PRO A 92 2.56 3.72 -24.02
N GLU A 93 3.49 4.19 -23.18
CA GLU A 93 4.09 3.39 -22.11
C GLU A 93 3.26 3.43 -20.81
N PHE A 94 2.23 4.27 -20.73
CA PHE A 94 1.37 4.36 -19.55
C PHE A 94 0.44 3.15 -19.48
N THR A 95 0.68 2.27 -18.51
CA THR A 95 -0.06 1.02 -18.31
C THR A 95 -0.57 0.91 -16.87
N GLY A 96 -0.85 -0.30 -16.38
CA GLY A 96 -1.23 -0.50 -14.98
C GLY A 96 -2.64 -0.06 -14.60
N PHE A 97 -2.87 0.07 -13.29
CA PHE A 97 -4.15 0.47 -12.70
C PHE A 97 -4.60 1.86 -13.17
N HIS A 98 -3.73 2.86 -13.09
CA HIS A 98 -4.09 4.26 -13.37
C HIS A 98 -4.39 4.52 -14.86
N ARG A 99 -3.78 3.77 -15.78
CA ARG A 99 -4.18 3.83 -17.20
C ARG A 99 -5.61 3.35 -17.41
N ILE A 100 -6.01 2.30 -16.71
CA ILE A 100 -7.37 1.75 -16.76
C ILE A 100 -8.34 2.68 -16.00
N GLU A 101 -7.92 3.27 -14.88
CA GLU A 101 -8.65 4.30 -14.15
C GLU A 101 -9.04 5.47 -15.07
N TYR A 102 -8.06 6.01 -15.81
CA TYR A 102 -8.31 7.06 -16.80
C TYR A 102 -9.39 6.66 -17.81
N ALA A 103 -9.30 5.45 -18.37
CA ALA A 103 -10.29 4.94 -19.32
C ALA A 103 -11.71 4.85 -18.71
N LEU A 104 -11.81 4.33 -17.50
CA LEU A 104 -13.09 4.09 -16.82
C LEU A 104 -13.77 5.38 -16.32
N TRP A 105 -13.01 6.35 -15.83
CA TRP A 105 -13.58 7.59 -15.25
C TRP A 105 -13.60 8.77 -16.22
N VAL A 106 -12.57 8.93 -17.05
CA VAL A 106 -12.48 10.06 -18.00
C VAL A 106 -13.08 9.69 -19.35
N GLU A 107 -12.61 8.59 -19.95
CA GLU A 107 -13.09 8.15 -21.27
C GLU A 107 -14.45 7.44 -21.20
N LYS A 108 -14.86 7.01 -20.00
CA LYS A 108 -16.09 6.28 -19.71
C LYS A 108 -16.25 5.05 -20.61
N SER A 109 -15.14 4.37 -20.88
CA SER A 109 -15.03 3.30 -21.85
C SER A 109 -13.95 2.30 -21.42
N THR A 110 -14.03 1.06 -21.89
CA THR A 110 -12.94 0.09 -21.80
C THR A 110 -12.19 -0.06 -23.13
N ALA A 111 -12.57 0.70 -24.16
CA ALA A 111 -11.94 0.63 -25.47
C ALA A 111 -10.48 1.10 -25.40
N GLY A 112 -9.56 0.26 -25.90
CA GLY A 112 -8.14 0.59 -25.95
C GLY A 112 -7.37 0.29 -24.67
N VAL A 113 -7.97 -0.39 -23.69
CA VAL A 113 -7.29 -0.85 -22.46
C VAL A 113 -7.44 -2.35 -22.19
N GLN A 114 -7.95 -3.14 -23.14
CA GLN A 114 -8.04 -4.60 -23.00
C GLN A 114 -6.66 -5.24 -22.85
N GLU A 115 -5.69 -4.82 -23.67
CA GLU A 115 -4.31 -5.29 -23.58
C GLU A 115 -3.63 -4.81 -22.30
N THR A 116 -3.92 -3.59 -21.85
CA THR A 116 -3.46 -3.08 -20.54
C THR A 116 -3.99 -3.95 -19.39
N ALA A 117 -5.25 -4.36 -19.44
CA ALA A 117 -5.85 -5.24 -18.43
C ALA A 117 -5.20 -6.64 -18.43
N ASP A 118 -4.91 -7.20 -19.59
CA ASP A 118 -4.17 -8.47 -19.70
C ASP A 118 -2.74 -8.34 -19.18
N LYS A 119 -2.05 -7.23 -19.50
CA LYS A 119 -0.71 -6.93 -19.01
C LYS A 119 -0.69 -6.80 -17.49
N LEU A 120 -1.63 -6.05 -16.92
CA LEU A 120 -1.77 -5.89 -15.47
C LEU A 120 -1.92 -7.24 -14.75
N VAL A 121 -2.76 -8.15 -15.27
CA VAL A 121 -2.89 -9.52 -14.72
C VAL A 121 -1.57 -10.30 -14.80
N ALA A 122 -0.81 -10.14 -15.87
CA ALA A 122 0.49 -10.78 -16.02
C ALA A 122 1.53 -10.23 -15.03
N ASP A 123 1.56 -8.90 -14.87
CA ASP A 123 2.50 -8.22 -13.97
C ASP A 123 2.22 -8.57 -12.50
N VAL A 124 0.96 -8.58 -12.04
CA VAL A 124 0.64 -8.98 -10.66
C VAL A 124 0.95 -10.44 -10.37
N LYS A 125 0.86 -11.34 -11.38
CA LYS A 125 1.28 -12.75 -11.24
C LYS A 125 2.80 -12.88 -11.18
N LYS A 126 3.52 -12.06 -11.95
CA LYS A 126 4.97 -12.00 -11.90
C LYS A 126 5.42 -11.47 -10.52
N LEU A 127 4.80 -10.40 -10.03
CA LEU A 127 5.00 -9.87 -8.69
C LEU A 127 4.80 -10.94 -7.61
N GLN A 128 3.67 -11.67 -7.64
CA GLN A 128 3.43 -12.77 -6.72
C GLN A 128 4.57 -13.81 -6.75
N SER A 129 5.00 -14.21 -7.95
CA SER A 129 6.04 -15.23 -8.12
C SER A 129 7.40 -14.75 -7.59
N GLU A 130 7.71 -13.46 -7.74
CA GLU A 130 8.94 -12.87 -7.23
C GLU A 130 8.90 -12.68 -5.70
N ILE A 131 7.75 -12.29 -5.14
CA ILE A 131 7.50 -12.23 -3.69
C ILE A 131 7.71 -13.61 -3.04
N ASP A 132 7.25 -14.69 -3.67
CA ASP A 132 7.36 -16.04 -3.10
C ASP A 132 8.81 -16.45 -2.85
N VAL A 133 9.73 -16.04 -3.72
CA VAL A 133 11.16 -16.39 -3.66
C VAL A 133 12.02 -15.31 -3.00
N LEU A 134 11.49 -14.10 -2.80
CA LEU A 134 12.22 -13.01 -2.17
C LEU A 134 12.50 -13.31 -0.69
N ASP A 135 13.76 -13.19 -0.29
CA ASP A 135 14.13 -13.12 1.12
C ASP A 135 13.91 -11.70 1.60
N PHE A 136 13.07 -11.52 2.61
CA PHE A 136 12.68 -10.19 3.09
C PHE A 136 13.75 -9.64 4.02
N PRO A 137 14.51 -8.60 3.63
CA PRO A 137 15.54 -8.04 4.49
C PRO A 137 14.86 -7.37 5.70
N PRO A 138 15.24 -7.71 6.94
CA PRO A 138 14.57 -7.19 8.14
C PRO A 138 14.50 -5.66 8.18
N GLU A 139 15.59 -4.99 7.80
CA GLU A 139 15.70 -3.54 7.76
C GLU A 139 14.79 -2.90 6.72
N LYS A 140 14.53 -3.60 5.62
CA LYS A 140 13.61 -3.16 4.56
C LYS A 140 12.16 -3.34 4.99
N VAL A 141 11.81 -4.48 5.59
CA VAL A 141 10.47 -4.70 6.13
C VAL A 141 10.12 -3.66 7.19
N VAL A 142 10.99 -3.48 8.18
CA VAL A 142 10.73 -2.55 9.29
C VAL A 142 10.80 -1.10 8.84
N GLY A 143 11.76 -0.75 7.97
CA GLY A 143 11.89 0.60 7.41
C GLY A 143 10.72 0.98 6.51
N GLY A 144 10.23 0.04 5.72
CA GLY A 144 9.14 0.28 4.76
C GLY A 144 7.83 0.70 5.42
N ALA A 145 7.57 0.31 6.67
CA ALA A 145 6.41 0.85 7.42
C ALA A 145 6.50 2.37 7.61
N ALA A 146 7.69 2.89 7.88
CA ALA A 146 7.91 4.33 8.06
C ALA A 146 7.87 5.06 6.73
N GLU A 147 8.56 4.54 5.71
CA GLU A 147 8.59 5.10 4.35
C GLU A 147 7.18 5.22 3.78
N LEU A 148 6.35 4.19 3.95
CA LEU A 148 4.97 4.17 3.50
C LEU A 148 4.11 5.27 4.16
N ILE A 149 4.17 5.41 5.48
CA ILE A 149 3.38 6.44 6.18
C ILE A 149 3.94 7.85 5.92
N GLU A 150 5.25 7.99 5.70
CA GLU A 150 5.88 9.25 5.29
C GLU A 150 5.42 9.67 3.89
N GLU A 151 5.36 8.75 2.92
CA GLU A 151 4.82 9.04 1.60
C GLU A 151 3.34 9.45 1.69
N VAL A 152 2.56 8.68 2.45
CA VAL A 152 1.16 9.02 2.73
C VAL A 152 1.02 10.44 3.26
N ALA A 153 1.89 10.86 4.19
CA ALA A 153 1.90 12.20 4.76
C ALA A 153 2.34 13.29 3.77
N ALA A 154 3.31 12.98 2.92
CA ALA A 154 3.97 13.93 2.04
C ALA A 154 3.18 14.20 0.75
N SER A 155 2.62 13.15 0.14
CA SER A 155 2.09 13.20 -1.22
C SER A 155 0.65 12.68 -1.31
N LYS A 156 0.36 11.45 -0.83
CA LYS A 156 -0.97 10.81 -1.00
C LYS A 156 -2.09 11.55 -0.26
N ILE A 157 -1.79 12.25 0.84
CA ILE A 157 -2.75 13.13 1.54
C ILE A 157 -3.24 14.29 0.65
N SER A 158 -2.69 14.54 -0.53
CA SER A 158 -3.21 15.55 -1.46
C SER A 158 -4.34 15.01 -2.36
N GLY A 159 -4.50 13.69 -2.46
CA GLY A 159 -5.41 13.00 -3.38
C GLY A 159 -4.89 12.90 -4.82
N GLU A 160 -3.57 12.84 -4.97
CA GLU A 160 -2.89 12.76 -6.27
C GLU A 160 -2.87 11.35 -6.88
N GLU A 161 -3.05 10.33 -6.04
CA GLU A 161 -2.93 8.91 -6.39
C GLU A 161 -4.03 8.52 -7.37
N ASN A 162 -5.28 8.77 -6.98
CA ASN A 162 -6.46 8.41 -7.76
C ASN A 162 -7.17 9.65 -8.28
N ARG A 163 -6.45 10.44 -9.07
CA ARG A 163 -6.92 11.75 -9.57
C ARG A 163 -8.23 11.69 -10.38
N TYR A 164 -8.61 10.53 -10.93
CA TYR A 164 -9.83 10.39 -11.72
C TYR A 164 -10.98 9.76 -10.94
N SER A 165 -10.71 8.76 -10.11
CA SER A 165 -11.71 8.00 -9.35
C SER A 165 -11.95 8.54 -7.94
N SER A 166 -10.97 9.28 -7.40
CA SER A 166 -10.96 9.83 -6.04
C SER A 166 -11.13 8.77 -4.95
N VAL A 167 -10.59 7.57 -5.14
CA VAL A 167 -10.68 6.46 -4.15
C VAL A 167 -9.52 6.45 -3.15
N ASP A 168 -8.74 7.53 -3.07
CA ASP A 168 -7.48 7.64 -2.31
C ASP A 168 -7.61 7.25 -0.84
N LEU A 169 -8.78 7.41 -0.22
CA LEU A 169 -9.00 6.97 1.16
C LEU A 169 -8.95 5.45 1.34
N SER A 170 -9.27 4.68 0.31
CA SER A 170 -9.16 3.22 0.32
C SER A 170 -7.69 2.81 0.32
N ASP A 171 -6.89 3.44 -0.55
CA ASP A 171 -5.46 3.19 -0.67
C ASP A 171 -4.73 3.64 0.60
N PHE A 172 -5.05 4.84 1.10
CA PHE A 172 -4.56 5.34 2.38
C PHE A 172 -4.83 4.37 3.53
N GLN A 173 -6.06 3.86 3.64
CA GLN A 173 -6.40 2.89 4.68
C GLN A 173 -5.60 1.59 4.52
N ALA A 174 -5.43 1.11 3.29
CA ALA A 174 -4.63 -0.08 2.99
C ALA A 174 -3.15 0.12 3.35
N ASN A 175 -2.58 1.30 3.08
CA ASN A 175 -1.22 1.63 3.50
C ASN A 175 -1.09 1.62 5.03
N VAL A 176 -2.05 2.24 5.73
CA VAL A 176 -2.11 2.21 7.21
C VAL A 176 -2.22 0.78 7.73
N GLU A 177 -3.06 -0.06 7.13
CA GLU A 177 -3.19 -1.48 7.48
C GLU A 177 -1.88 -2.25 7.27
N GLY A 178 -1.16 -2.00 6.17
CA GLY A 178 0.14 -2.60 5.87
C GLY A 178 1.21 -2.22 6.89
N ALA A 179 1.36 -0.93 7.18
CA ALA A 179 2.29 -0.44 8.20
C ALA A 179 1.92 -0.94 9.61
N GLN A 180 0.63 -0.96 9.95
CA GLN A 180 0.15 -1.48 11.22
C GLN A 180 0.45 -2.96 11.36
N LYS A 181 0.32 -3.74 10.29
CA LYS A 181 0.62 -5.17 10.32
C LYS A 181 2.10 -5.42 10.66
N ILE A 182 3.02 -4.64 10.10
CA ILE A 182 4.44 -4.70 10.45
C ILE A 182 4.59 -4.40 11.95
N PHE A 183 4.07 -3.26 12.41
CA PHE A 183 4.18 -2.88 13.82
C PHE A 183 3.62 -3.95 14.77
N GLU A 184 2.45 -4.50 14.50
CA GLU A 184 1.81 -5.55 15.30
C GLU A 184 2.71 -6.80 15.46
N LEU A 185 3.36 -7.23 14.38
CA LEU A 185 4.23 -8.41 14.40
C LEU A 185 5.51 -8.17 15.22
N PHE A 186 6.09 -6.97 15.13
CA PHE A 186 7.30 -6.60 15.88
C PHE A 186 7.01 -6.01 17.27
N ARG A 187 5.73 -5.76 17.61
CA ARG A 187 5.31 -5.11 18.85
C ARG A 187 5.89 -5.77 20.10
N PRO A 188 5.95 -7.11 20.25
CA PRO A 188 6.55 -7.74 21.44
C PRO A 188 8.01 -7.32 21.66
N GLN A 189 8.81 -7.26 20.60
CA GLN A 189 10.22 -6.87 20.64
C GLN A 189 10.36 -5.36 20.91
N ILE A 190 9.47 -4.54 20.33
CA ILE A 190 9.44 -3.09 20.58
C ILE A 190 9.08 -2.82 22.05
N VAL A 191 8.05 -3.47 22.60
CA VAL A 191 7.67 -3.34 24.02
C VAL A 191 8.81 -3.74 24.96
N ALA A 192 9.55 -4.80 24.63
CA ALA A 192 10.68 -5.23 25.47
C ALA A 192 11.83 -4.20 25.51
N LYS A 193 12.00 -3.41 24.45
CA LYS A 193 13.11 -2.46 24.30
C LYS A 193 12.74 -1.01 24.59
N ASN A 194 11.53 -0.60 24.21
CA ASN A 194 11.02 0.76 24.31
C ASN A 194 9.48 0.76 24.47
N PRO A 195 8.96 0.42 25.67
CA PRO A 195 7.52 0.42 25.93
C PRO A 195 6.81 1.75 25.63
N PRO A 196 7.36 2.94 26.01
CA PRO A 196 6.72 4.22 25.69
C PRO A 196 6.52 4.44 24.18
N LEU A 197 7.48 4.03 23.35
CA LEU A 197 7.35 4.12 21.89
C LEU A 197 6.24 3.21 21.37
N ALA A 198 6.13 1.98 21.87
CA ALA A 198 5.05 1.07 21.48
C ALA A 198 3.66 1.66 21.83
N GLU A 199 3.51 2.20 23.04
CA GLU A 199 2.26 2.84 23.48
C GLU A 199 1.90 4.08 22.66
N GLN A 200 2.91 4.87 22.27
CA GLN A 200 2.72 6.01 21.37
C GLN A 200 2.22 5.54 20.00
N ILE A 201 2.89 4.58 19.37
CA ILE A 201 2.52 4.09 18.03
C ILE A 201 1.12 3.44 18.04
N ASP A 202 0.77 2.68 19.09
CA ASP A 202 -0.60 2.17 19.28
C ASP A 202 -1.64 3.30 19.28
N ALA A 203 -1.36 4.38 20.00
CA ALA A 203 -2.26 5.54 20.10
C ALA A 203 -2.36 6.29 18.76
N ASP A 204 -1.25 6.42 18.03
CA ASP A 204 -1.20 7.12 16.75
C ASP A 204 -1.94 6.34 15.66
N PHE A 205 -1.74 5.01 15.55
CA PHE A 205 -2.55 4.16 14.66
C PHE A 205 -4.03 4.26 14.98
N LYS A 206 -4.41 4.26 16.27
CA LYS A 206 -5.80 4.42 16.67
C LYS A 206 -6.37 5.76 16.19
N GLN A 207 -5.65 6.86 16.38
CA GLN A 207 -6.10 8.19 15.93
C GLN A 207 -6.27 8.27 14.41
N VAL A 208 -5.32 7.73 13.65
CA VAL A 208 -5.39 7.70 12.17
C VAL A 208 -6.58 6.86 11.71
N ASN A 209 -6.76 5.65 12.25
CA ASN A 209 -7.90 4.79 11.91
C ASN A 209 -9.24 5.41 12.31
N GLU A 210 -9.34 6.07 13.48
CA GLU A 210 -10.55 6.79 13.90
C GLU A 210 -10.84 8.01 12.99
N ALA A 211 -9.81 8.67 12.47
CA ALA A 211 -9.98 9.75 11.50
C ALA A 211 -10.53 9.23 10.17
N LEU A 212 -9.95 8.14 9.64
CA LEU A 212 -10.43 7.50 8.41
C LEU A 212 -11.84 6.93 8.54
N ALA A 213 -12.15 6.32 9.68
CA ALA A 213 -13.46 5.69 9.93
C ALA A 213 -14.65 6.66 9.73
N LYS A 214 -14.43 7.97 9.91
CA LYS A 214 -15.46 9.01 9.69
C LYS A 214 -15.93 9.08 8.23
N TYR A 215 -15.11 8.62 7.29
CA TYR A 215 -15.38 8.67 5.86
C TYR A 215 -15.75 7.30 5.27
N ARG A 216 -15.91 6.26 6.10
CA ARG A 216 -16.40 4.95 5.67
C ARG A 216 -17.84 5.05 5.17
N THR A 217 -18.15 4.29 4.13
CA THR A 217 -19.50 4.12 3.57
C THR A 217 -19.79 2.62 3.39
N ASP A 218 -21.03 2.27 3.06
CA ASP A 218 -21.41 0.89 2.74
C ASP A 218 -20.61 0.32 1.54
N GLY A 219 -20.10 1.20 0.66
CA GLY A 219 -19.29 0.86 -0.50
C GLY A 219 -17.78 1.01 -0.31
N GLY A 220 -17.30 1.17 0.93
CA GLY A 220 -15.88 1.38 1.23
C GLY A 220 -15.65 2.76 1.85
N PHE A 221 -15.24 3.75 1.06
CA PHE A 221 -14.97 5.11 1.52
C PHE A 221 -15.68 6.16 0.66
N ALA A 222 -15.90 7.35 1.24
CA ALA A 222 -16.32 8.52 0.50
C ALA A 222 -15.21 8.96 -0.48
N PRO A 223 -15.54 9.55 -1.64
CA PRO A 223 -14.54 10.08 -2.54
C PRO A 223 -13.68 11.16 -1.89
N TYR A 224 -12.37 11.13 -2.15
CA TYR A 224 -11.39 12.03 -1.55
C TYR A 224 -11.67 13.52 -1.83
N ASN A 225 -12.28 13.82 -2.98
CA ASN A 225 -12.69 15.19 -3.34
C ASN A 225 -13.84 15.75 -2.48
N GLN A 226 -14.45 14.95 -1.62
CA GLN A 226 -15.47 15.40 -0.65
C GLN A 226 -14.87 15.81 0.70
N LEU A 227 -13.59 15.54 0.94
CA LEU A 227 -12.92 15.96 2.18
C LEU A 227 -12.66 17.46 2.15
N SER A 228 -13.08 18.15 3.22
CA SER A 228 -12.77 19.56 3.37
C SER A 228 -11.28 19.78 3.61
N GLU A 229 -10.76 20.98 3.33
CA GLU A 229 -9.37 21.32 3.67
C GLU A 229 -9.09 21.14 5.17
N ALA A 230 -10.09 21.39 6.02
CA ALA A 230 -10.00 21.19 7.46
C ALA A 230 -9.86 19.70 7.82
N ASP A 231 -10.60 18.81 7.15
CA ASP A 231 -10.49 17.35 7.30
C ASP A 231 -9.09 16.86 6.93
N ARG A 232 -8.58 17.31 5.78
CA ARG A 232 -7.24 16.96 5.29
C ARG A 232 -6.16 17.38 6.28
N LYS A 233 -6.23 18.63 6.77
CA LYS A 233 -5.31 19.16 7.80
C LYS A 233 -5.43 18.44 9.13
N ALA A 234 -6.64 18.02 9.52
CA ALA A 234 -6.86 17.29 10.75
C ALA A 234 -6.24 15.88 10.72
N MET A 235 -6.10 15.27 9.54
CA MET A 235 -5.40 14.00 9.38
C MET A 235 -3.88 14.13 9.36
N GLN A 236 -3.32 15.26 8.90
CA GLN A 236 -1.87 15.44 8.77
C GLN A 236 -1.08 15.23 10.08
N ALA A 237 -1.52 15.84 11.19
CA ALA A 237 -0.76 15.75 12.44
C ALA A 237 -0.68 14.32 13.01
N PRO A 238 -1.79 13.55 13.10
CA PRO A 238 -1.73 12.13 13.46
C PRO A 238 -0.83 11.29 12.55
N ILE A 239 -0.85 11.53 11.24
CA ILE A 239 -0.03 10.77 10.28
C ILE A 239 1.46 11.08 10.48
N ASN A 240 1.81 12.36 10.63
CA ASN A 240 3.20 12.76 10.87
C ASN A 240 3.72 12.17 12.18
N ALA A 241 2.92 12.19 13.25
CA ALA A 241 3.29 11.56 14.51
C ALA A 241 3.51 10.05 14.36
N LEU A 242 2.63 9.38 13.61
CA LEU A 242 2.77 7.96 13.29
C LEU A 242 4.06 7.69 12.50
N ALA A 243 4.37 8.48 11.46
CA ALA A 243 5.59 8.36 10.68
C ALA A 243 6.85 8.52 11.55
N GLU A 244 6.87 9.53 12.42
CA GLU A 244 7.98 9.77 13.37
C GLU A 244 8.17 8.62 14.36
N GLY A 245 7.08 8.00 14.82
CA GLY A 245 7.12 6.80 15.65
C GLY A 245 7.69 5.60 14.90
N LEU A 246 7.18 5.33 13.69
CA LEU A 246 7.60 4.21 12.85
C LEU A 246 9.06 4.33 12.42
N ALA A 247 9.56 5.54 12.17
CA ALA A 247 10.96 5.79 11.81
C ALA A 247 11.95 5.35 12.90
N GLN A 248 11.51 5.25 14.16
CA GLN A 248 12.34 4.79 15.28
C GLN A 248 12.43 3.27 15.40
N LEU A 249 11.63 2.51 14.64
CA LEU A 249 11.55 1.05 14.79
C LEU A 249 12.87 0.37 14.43
N ARG A 250 13.53 0.78 13.33
CA ARG A 250 14.82 0.19 12.92
C ARG A 250 15.87 0.34 14.02
N GLY A 251 16.03 1.54 14.56
CA GLY A 251 16.96 1.82 15.66
C GLY A 251 16.61 1.06 16.93
N THR A 252 15.32 0.99 17.28
CA THR A 252 14.84 0.24 18.44
C THR A 252 15.13 -1.25 18.29
N LEU A 253 14.91 -1.82 17.10
CA LEU A 253 15.12 -3.24 16.84
C LEU A 253 16.59 -3.60 16.61
N GLY A 254 17.47 -2.62 16.34
CA GLY A 254 18.89 -2.84 16.08
C GLY A 254 19.20 -3.14 14.62
N LEU A 255 18.43 -2.56 13.70
CA LEU A 255 18.46 -2.76 12.24
C LEU A 255 19.01 -1.53 11.48
N ASN A 256 19.99 -0.85 12.08
CA ASN A 256 20.63 0.33 11.50
C ASN A 256 21.72 -0.03 10.50
#